data_AF-A0A8S3QE56-F1
#
_entry.id   AF-A0A8S3QE56-F1
#
_cell.length_a   1.000
_cell.length_b   1.000
_cell.length_c   1.000
_cell.angle_alpha   90.00
_cell.angle_beta   90.00
_cell.angle_gamma   90.00
#
_symmetry.space_group_name_H-M   'P 1'
#
loop_
_entity.id
_entity.type
_entity.pdbx_description
1 polymer ?
#
loop_
_entity_poly.entity_id
_entity_poly.type
_entity_poly.pdbx_seq_one_letter_code
_entity_poly.pdbx_strand_id
1 'polypeptide(L)'
;MRPTISKLLVPHIYETLKNDANVFEYENVKGIHCDMFLMSHSVFEDQDHNTISKSHKNKFEALFICELYRYLRIQGYKSSEITVLSTYLDQVRLLHDSIGKVDEELTRKNAWVSSQQSVRIDTVDNFQGEENEIVLLSLVRSNREQNIGYLSSDNRVCVALSRAKKGFYAIGNFELLKNRSELWNKIVSDVTKRKHIGNRLQLTCQTHKTSTYVSKPEDFKRVVDGGCHKPCSLKRPCGHICLRKCHADDPDHEGHCPKQCKKVCKMGHQCTKPCHFPNSCEKCNDIVEKTIPKCQHVKRLPCHKDPQLESCGTRCQVTISCGHQCKNTCGDPCSTEDTCKQFIQVKARCGHGVLVVCSTKYDASCKLSCTGILSCGHQCKGTHSDCSQGRLHIPCKEKCKELTMINKSNTDAFRNTQHIEESTNSSLKWFIVRNLMTEHKLKYLVKYFRNYGIVLKMPVTLTL
;
A
#
# COMPACT_ATOMS: atom_id res chain seq x y z
N MET A 1 20.17 -13.04 42.13
CA MET A 1 18.78 -13.44 41.79
C MET A 1 17.83 -13.12 42.95
N ARG A 2 16.54 -12.91 42.66
CA ARG A 2 15.48 -12.70 43.67
C ARG A 2 15.48 -13.83 44.73
N PRO A 3 15.22 -13.53 46.01
CA PRO A 3 15.24 -14.54 47.09
C PRO A 3 14.29 -15.73 46.88
N THR A 4 13.16 -15.55 46.18
CA THR A 4 12.23 -16.64 45.87
C THR A 4 12.85 -17.68 44.93
N ILE A 5 13.75 -17.24 44.04
CA ILE A 5 14.50 -18.08 43.09
C ILE A 5 15.69 -18.73 43.80
N SER A 6 16.47 -17.98 44.60
CA SER A 6 17.63 -18.55 45.30
C SER A 6 17.27 -19.66 46.31
N LYS A 7 16.05 -19.61 46.86
CA LYS A 7 15.47 -20.70 47.67
C LYS A 7 15.20 -21.99 46.89
N LEU A 8 15.38 -22.05 45.57
CA LEU A 8 15.42 -23.31 44.83
C LEU A 8 16.76 -24.03 45.03
N LEU A 9 17.81 -23.27 45.28
CA LEU A 9 19.18 -23.77 45.44
C LEU A 9 19.54 -23.97 46.91
N VAL A 10 18.98 -23.17 47.82
CA VAL A 10 19.25 -23.25 49.27
C VAL A 10 18.02 -23.76 50.02
N PRO A 11 18.15 -24.79 50.90
CA PRO A 11 19.38 -25.45 51.33
C PRO A 11 19.74 -26.72 50.52
N HIS A 12 19.17 -26.90 49.32
CA HIS A 12 19.17 -28.20 48.64
C HIS A 12 20.45 -28.53 47.88
N ILE A 13 21.08 -27.53 47.27
CA ILE A 13 22.32 -27.61 46.49
C ILE A 13 23.45 -26.90 47.25
N TYR A 14 23.16 -25.75 47.84
CA TYR A 14 24.09 -25.02 48.70
C TYR A 14 23.53 -24.96 50.11
N GLU A 15 24.38 -25.19 51.11
CA GLU A 15 24.01 -25.08 52.53
C GLU A 15 23.65 -23.64 52.90
N THR A 16 24.45 -22.68 52.41
CA THR A 16 24.25 -21.25 52.65
C THR A 16 24.49 -20.43 51.40
N LEU A 17 23.61 -19.47 51.14
CA LEU A 17 23.80 -18.42 50.13
C LEU A 17 23.21 -17.12 50.68
N LYS A 18 24.00 -16.04 50.69
CA LYS A 18 23.54 -14.72 51.15
C LYS A 18 22.97 -13.94 49.97
N ASN A 19 21.81 -13.32 50.19
CA ASN A 19 21.21 -12.41 49.21
C ASN A 19 21.80 -11.01 49.42
N ASP A 20 22.21 -10.36 48.34
CA ASP A 20 22.60 -8.95 48.36
C ASP A 20 21.37 -8.03 48.61
N ALA A 21 21.57 -6.82 49.12
CA ALA A 21 20.47 -5.88 49.37
C ALA A 21 19.71 -5.52 48.08
N ASN A 22 20.41 -5.43 46.95
CA ASN A 22 19.82 -5.02 45.68
C ASN A 22 18.72 -6.00 45.16
N VAL A 23 18.80 -7.29 45.49
CA VAL A 23 17.85 -8.29 44.96
C VAL A 23 16.46 -8.18 45.58
N PHE A 24 16.33 -7.46 46.69
CA PHE A 24 15.05 -7.18 47.34
C PHE A 24 14.31 -6.00 46.68
N GLU A 25 15.03 -5.15 45.94
CA GLU A 25 14.48 -3.98 45.25
C GLU A 25 13.99 -4.29 43.83
N TYR A 26 14.22 -5.52 43.34
CA TYR A 26 13.76 -5.93 42.03
C TYR A 26 12.24 -5.81 41.90
N GLU A 27 11.79 -5.21 40.81
CA GLU A 27 10.37 -5.11 40.44
C GLU A 27 9.77 -6.50 40.15
N ASN A 28 8.50 -6.69 40.51
CA ASN A 28 7.78 -7.93 40.21
C ASN A 28 7.55 -8.07 38.71
N VAL A 29 7.47 -9.31 38.23
CA VAL A 29 7.22 -9.61 36.82
C VAL A 29 5.81 -9.15 36.42
N LYS A 30 5.72 -8.27 35.42
CA LYS A 30 4.47 -7.74 34.89
C LYS A 30 3.64 -8.88 34.28
N GLY A 31 2.34 -8.84 34.57
CA GLY A 31 1.36 -9.77 34.01
C GLY A 31 1.28 -11.13 34.70
N ILE A 32 2.19 -11.47 35.62
CA ILE A 32 2.21 -12.78 36.29
C ILE A 32 2.09 -12.57 37.81
N HIS A 33 1.34 -13.45 38.49
CA HIS A 33 1.09 -13.28 39.93
C HIS A 33 2.34 -13.54 40.79
N CYS A 34 3.15 -14.53 40.42
CA CYS A 34 4.34 -14.95 41.15
C CYS A 34 5.56 -14.83 40.25
N ASP A 35 6.65 -14.23 40.75
CA ASP A 35 7.90 -14.09 40.00
C ASP A 35 8.62 -15.42 39.75
N MET A 36 8.28 -16.46 40.51
CA MET A 36 8.81 -17.80 40.34
C MET A 36 7.67 -18.82 40.36
N PHE A 37 7.61 -19.68 39.34
CA PHE A 37 6.60 -20.74 39.26
C PHE A 37 7.08 -21.98 38.49
N LEU A 38 6.81 -23.16 39.03
CA LEU A 38 7.01 -24.45 38.38
C LEU A 38 5.68 -24.95 37.79
N MET A 39 5.57 -24.93 36.47
CA MET A 39 4.39 -25.38 35.73
C MET A 39 4.47 -26.89 35.47
N SER A 40 3.72 -27.66 36.26
CA SER A 40 3.71 -29.12 36.17
C SER A 40 2.69 -29.65 35.17
N HIS A 41 3.12 -30.59 34.34
CA HIS A 41 2.25 -31.36 33.44
C HIS A 41 2.67 -32.82 33.36
N SER A 42 1.83 -33.66 32.79
CA SER A 42 2.11 -35.09 32.53
C SER A 42 2.09 -35.44 31.04
N VAL A 43 2.05 -34.44 30.15
CA VAL A 43 2.09 -34.65 28.69
C VAL A 43 3.42 -35.29 28.30
N PHE A 44 3.36 -36.41 27.55
CA PHE A 44 4.55 -37.13 27.11
C PHE A 44 5.38 -36.36 26.08
N GLU A 45 6.69 -36.60 26.11
CA GLU A 45 7.63 -36.12 25.10
C GLU A 45 7.34 -36.74 23.72
N ASP A 46 7.69 -36.03 22.64
CA ASP A 46 7.50 -36.51 21.28
C ASP A 46 8.43 -37.70 21.01
N GLN A 47 7.88 -38.81 20.49
CA GLN A 47 8.65 -39.95 20.03
C GLN A 47 9.12 -39.70 18.59
N ASP A 48 10.43 -39.69 18.36
CA ASP A 48 10.99 -39.64 17.01
C ASP A 48 11.45 -41.04 16.61
N HIS A 49 10.62 -41.76 15.84
CA HIS A 49 10.91 -43.13 15.42
C HIS A 49 12.07 -43.25 14.42
N ASN A 50 12.56 -42.13 13.88
CA ASN A 50 13.45 -42.11 12.71
C ASN A 50 14.86 -41.53 12.95
N THR A 51 15.28 -41.32 14.19
CA THR A 51 16.57 -40.66 14.45
C THR A 51 17.49 -41.49 15.36
N ILE A 52 18.71 -41.72 14.89
CA ILE A 52 19.87 -42.21 15.68
C ILE A 52 20.25 -41.18 16.78
N SER A 53 19.71 -39.95 16.70
CA SER A 53 19.85 -38.87 17.68
C SER A 53 19.17 -39.20 19.02
N LYS A 54 19.93 -39.17 20.12
CA LYS A 54 19.44 -39.29 21.51
C LYS A 54 18.84 -37.99 22.08
N SER A 55 18.43 -37.06 21.23
CA SER A 55 17.91 -35.76 21.67
C SER A 55 16.38 -35.77 21.70
N HIS A 56 15.80 -35.10 22.69
CA HIS A 56 14.39 -35.18 23.04
C HIS A 56 13.69 -33.82 22.84
N LYS A 57 12.39 -33.84 22.57
CA LYS A 57 11.56 -32.63 22.46
C LYS A 57 10.17 -32.88 23.02
N ASN A 58 9.51 -31.81 23.43
CA ASN A 58 8.16 -31.82 23.96
C ASN A 58 7.41 -30.62 23.40
N LYS A 59 6.54 -30.87 22.40
CA LYS A 59 5.74 -29.84 21.73
C LYS A 59 4.85 -29.07 22.70
N PHE A 60 4.28 -29.72 23.71
CA PHE A 60 3.44 -29.05 24.69
C PHE A 60 4.23 -27.97 25.45
N GLU A 61 5.41 -28.34 25.97
CA GLU A 61 6.29 -27.39 26.65
C GLU A 61 6.73 -26.24 25.73
N ALA A 62 7.11 -26.56 24.49
CA ALA A 62 7.56 -25.56 23.52
C ALA A 62 6.46 -24.55 23.19
N LEU A 63 5.23 -25.02 22.93
CA LEU A 63 4.10 -24.16 22.65
C LEU A 63 3.70 -23.32 23.87
N PHE A 64 3.74 -23.90 25.07
CA PHE A 64 3.41 -23.17 26.29
C PHE A 64 4.42 -22.04 26.55
N ILE A 65 5.72 -22.33 26.42
CA ILE A 65 6.79 -21.33 26.54
C ILE A 65 6.64 -20.25 25.47
N CYS A 66 6.32 -20.63 24.23
CA CYS A 66 6.11 -19.69 23.13
C CYS A 66 4.97 -18.69 23.44
N GLU A 67 3.83 -19.18 23.94
CA GLU A 67 2.71 -18.33 24.33
C GLU A 67 3.00 -17.48 25.58
N LEU A 68 3.75 -18.03 26.54
CA LEU A 68 4.21 -17.27 27.71
C LEU A 68 5.20 -16.15 27.32
N TYR A 69 6.15 -16.45 26.45
CA TYR A 69 7.06 -15.47 25.87
C TYR A 69 6.29 -14.35 25.16
N ARG A 70 5.36 -14.72 24.29
CA ARG A 70 4.46 -13.77 23.60
C ARG A 70 3.74 -12.86 24.60
N TYR A 71 3.16 -13.45 25.64
CA TYR A 71 2.46 -12.70 26.68
C TYR A 71 3.38 -11.70 27.37
N LEU A 72 4.60 -12.10 27.74
CA LEU A 72 5.60 -11.22 28.36
C LEU A 72 6.02 -10.08 27.42
N ARG A 73 6.20 -10.35 26.12
CA ARG A 73 6.48 -9.30 25.12
C ARG A 73 5.35 -8.27 25.07
N ILE A 74 4.09 -8.72 25.15
CA ILE A 74 2.93 -7.82 25.19
C ILE A 74 2.83 -7.05 26.52
N GLN A 75 3.35 -7.58 27.63
CA GLN A 75 3.50 -6.82 28.89
C GLN A 75 4.59 -5.74 28.83
N GLY A 76 5.32 -5.63 27.72
CA GLY A 76 6.34 -4.61 27.48
C GLY A 76 7.77 -5.05 27.77
N TYR A 77 8.03 -6.35 27.98
CA TYR A 77 9.40 -6.86 28.08
C TYR A 77 10.08 -6.91 26.70
N LYS A 78 11.36 -6.54 26.65
CA LYS A 78 12.19 -6.64 25.46
C LYS A 78 12.65 -8.08 25.26
N SER A 79 12.92 -8.48 24.00
CA SER A 79 13.48 -9.80 23.69
C SER A 79 14.79 -10.07 24.43
N SER A 80 15.61 -9.04 24.62
CA SER A 80 16.90 -9.13 25.33
C SER A 80 16.77 -9.37 26.83
N GLU A 81 15.63 -9.06 27.45
CA GLU A 81 15.37 -9.26 28.88
C GLU A 81 14.86 -10.68 29.19
N ILE A 82 14.57 -11.47 28.15
CA ILE A 82 14.05 -12.83 28.30
C ILE A 82 15.06 -13.81 27.68
N THR A 83 15.39 -14.87 28.41
CA THR A 83 16.11 -16.02 27.87
C THR A 83 15.23 -17.25 27.95
N VAL A 84 15.22 -18.05 26.89
CA VAL A 84 14.57 -19.36 26.88
C VAL A 84 15.64 -20.45 26.91
N LEU A 85 15.55 -21.33 27.89
CA LEU A 85 16.47 -22.45 28.07
C LEU A 85 15.78 -23.78 27.91
N SER A 86 16.52 -24.76 27.42
CA SER A 86 16.10 -26.15 27.42
C SER A 86 17.28 -27.08 27.72
N THR A 87 16.98 -28.29 28.19
CA THR A 87 17.96 -29.33 28.45
C THR A 87 18.36 -30.14 27.21
N TYR A 88 17.64 -29.98 26.10
CA TYR A 88 17.85 -30.76 24.86
C TYR A 88 17.89 -29.87 23.62
N LEU A 89 18.81 -30.18 22.70
CA LEU A 89 19.04 -29.41 21.49
C LEU A 89 17.85 -29.43 20.52
N ASP A 90 17.14 -30.56 20.37
CA ASP A 90 15.96 -30.60 19.49
C ASP A 90 14.80 -29.77 20.04
N GLN A 91 14.67 -29.65 21.36
CA GLN A 91 13.74 -28.70 21.95
C GLN A 91 14.16 -27.25 21.70
N VAL A 92 15.45 -26.93 21.77
CA VAL A 92 15.98 -25.59 21.42
C VAL A 92 15.64 -25.24 19.97
N ARG A 93 15.83 -26.17 19.03
CA ARG A 93 15.45 -25.98 17.61
C ARG A 93 13.96 -25.69 17.45
N LEU A 94 13.11 -26.50 18.10
CA LEU A 94 11.65 -26.31 18.08
C LEU A 94 11.22 -24.95 18.65
N LEU A 95 11.90 -24.50 19.72
CA LEU A 95 11.65 -23.21 20.35
C LEU A 95 12.09 -22.04 19.44
N HIS A 96 13.25 -22.14 18.78
CA HIS A 96 13.69 -21.15 17.79
C HIS A 96 12.66 -20.96 16.68
N ASP A 97 12.19 -22.05 16.07
CA ASP A 97 11.21 -22.01 14.99
C ASP A 97 9.87 -21.40 15.43
N SER A 98 9.46 -21.68 16.67
CA SER A 98 8.17 -21.24 17.22
C SER A 98 8.22 -19.77 17.63
N ILE A 99 9.27 -19.37 18.35
CA ILE A 99 9.40 -18.01 18.89
C ILE A 99 9.79 -17.01 17.79
N GLY A 100 10.60 -17.41 16.81
CA GLY A 100 10.93 -16.55 15.67
C GLY A 100 9.67 -16.03 14.95
N LYS A 101 8.66 -16.90 14.77
CA LYS A 101 7.36 -16.52 14.19
C LYS A 101 6.59 -15.51 15.05
N VAL A 102 6.71 -15.61 16.38
CA VAL A 102 6.08 -14.65 17.31
C VAL A 102 6.70 -13.28 17.15
N ASP A 103 8.03 -13.19 17.13
CA ASP A 103 8.74 -11.92 16.97
C ASP A 103 8.40 -11.25 15.63
N GLU A 104 8.37 -12.01 14.54
CA GLU A 104 7.95 -11.51 13.22
C GLU A 104 6.49 -11.00 13.21
N GLU A 105 5.58 -11.68 13.91
CA GLU A 105 4.18 -11.26 13.98
C GLU A 105 3.99 -10.01 14.85
N LEU A 106 4.67 -9.93 15.99
CA LEU A 106 4.62 -8.78 16.89
C LEU A 106 5.23 -7.54 16.23
N THR A 107 6.36 -7.69 15.53
CA THR A 107 7.02 -6.61 14.78
C THR A 107 6.12 -6.05 13.68
N ARG A 108 5.37 -6.90 12.97
CA ARG A 108 4.41 -6.46 11.94
C ARG A 108 3.20 -5.73 12.51
N LYS A 109 2.70 -6.15 13.67
CA LYS A 109 1.49 -5.59 14.29
C LYS A 109 1.76 -4.29 15.04
N ASN A 110 2.90 -4.19 15.72
CA ASN A 110 3.18 -3.11 16.66
C ASN A 110 4.52 -2.44 16.31
N ALA A 111 4.46 -1.22 15.74
CA ALA A 111 5.63 -0.45 15.33
C ALA A 111 6.58 -0.07 16.48
N TRP A 112 6.12 -0.10 17.74
CA TRP A 112 6.95 0.16 18.92
C TRP A 112 7.73 -1.08 19.41
N VAL A 113 7.35 -2.28 18.97
CA VAL A 113 8.06 -3.53 19.28
C VAL A 113 9.22 -3.71 18.27
N SER A 114 10.07 -2.70 18.14
CA SER A 114 11.28 -2.77 17.32
C SER A 114 12.41 -3.41 18.12
N SER A 115 12.39 -4.74 18.25
CA SER A 115 13.58 -5.45 18.77
C SER A 115 14.55 -5.72 17.63
N GLN A 116 15.67 -4.98 17.59
CA GLN A 116 16.81 -5.28 16.71
C GLN A 116 17.58 -6.55 17.14
N GLN A 117 17.27 -7.12 18.31
CA GLN A 117 17.91 -8.33 18.84
C GLN A 117 16.89 -9.45 18.98
N SER A 118 17.27 -10.63 18.48
CA SER A 118 16.54 -11.87 18.72
C SER A 118 16.64 -12.29 20.19
N VAL A 119 15.60 -12.97 20.67
CA VAL A 119 15.63 -13.62 21.98
C VAL A 119 16.78 -14.64 22.06
N ARG A 120 17.43 -14.75 23.22
CA ARG A 120 18.42 -15.82 23.44
C ARG A 120 17.69 -17.13 23.74
N ILE A 121 17.85 -18.12 22.86
CA ILE A 121 17.31 -19.47 23.04
C ILE A 121 18.48 -20.45 22.93
N ASP A 122 18.77 -21.17 24.02
CA ASP A 122 19.94 -22.02 24.08
C ASP A 122 19.75 -23.22 25.03
N THR A 123 20.71 -24.13 24.99
CA THR A 123 20.79 -25.21 25.98
C THR A 123 21.33 -24.67 27.31
N VAL A 124 20.96 -25.33 28.40
CA VAL A 124 21.47 -24.98 29.74
C VAL A 124 23.00 -25.03 29.81
N ASP A 125 23.64 -26.03 29.18
CA ASP A 125 25.10 -26.18 29.18
C ASP A 125 25.79 -24.99 28.46
N ASN A 126 25.25 -24.54 27.33
CA ASN A 126 25.81 -23.41 26.57
C ASN A 126 25.59 -22.05 27.24
N PHE A 127 24.62 -21.94 28.15
CA PHE A 127 24.29 -20.70 28.86
C PHE A 127 24.99 -20.60 30.24
N GLN A 128 26.00 -21.43 30.48
CA GLN A 128 26.72 -21.43 31.75
C GLN A 128 27.47 -20.11 31.97
N GLY A 129 27.29 -19.51 33.15
CA GLY A 129 27.93 -18.24 33.52
C GLY A 129 27.17 -16.99 33.04
N GLU A 130 26.17 -17.16 32.17
CA GLU A 130 25.26 -16.09 31.76
C GLU A 130 24.07 -15.98 32.73
N GLU A 131 23.43 -14.81 32.77
CA GLU A 131 22.19 -14.55 33.52
C GLU A 131 21.29 -13.58 32.73
N ASN A 132 19.98 -13.61 32.98
CA ASN A 132 19.03 -12.65 32.39
C ASN A 132 17.91 -12.28 33.36
N GLU A 133 17.17 -11.21 33.07
CA GLU A 133 16.08 -10.69 33.88
C GLU A 133 14.98 -11.74 34.08
N ILE A 134 14.53 -12.37 32.99
CA ILE A 134 13.54 -13.45 33.01
C ILE A 134 14.08 -14.68 32.29
N VAL A 135 13.94 -15.86 32.91
CA VAL A 135 14.27 -17.15 32.28
C VAL A 135 13.04 -18.04 32.20
N LEU A 136 12.78 -18.55 30.99
CA LEU A 136 11.78 -19.57 30.71
C LEU A 136 12.51 -20.90 30.45
N LEU A 137 12.22 -21.93 31.23
CA LEU A 137 12.94 -23.21 31.17
C LEU A 137 12.01 -24.36 30.75
N SER A 138 12.39 -25.09 29.71
CA SER A 138 11.78 -26.36 29.31
C SER A 138 12.60 -27.53 29.86
N LEU A 139 11.97 -28.45 30.60
CA LEU A 139 12.62 -29.63 31.16
C LEU A 139 12.51 -30.87 30.25
N VAL A 140 11.54 -30.86 29.33
CA VAL A 140 11.31 -31.81 28.23
C VAL A 140 10.84 -33.21 28.67
N ARG A 141 11.54 -33.80 29.64
CA ARG A 141 11.41 -35.23 29.94
C ARG A 141 10.06 -35.58 30.54
N SER A 142 9.36 -36.45 29.85
CA SER A 142 8.08 -37.02 30.27
C SER A 142 7.83 -38.29 29.46
N ASN A 143 8.11 -39.45 30.04
CA ASN A 143 8.11 -40.72 29.30
C ASN A 143 7.69 -41.90 30.19
N ARG A 144 7.40 -43.04 29.57
CA ARG A 144 6.90 -44.24 30.26
C ARG A 144 8.02 -44.98 30.99
N GLU A 145 9.24 -44.85 30.49
CA GLU A 145 10.47 -45.45 31.01
C GLU A 145 10.94 -44.81 32.33
N GLN A 146 10.27 -43.73 32.76
CA GLN A 146 10.63 -42.95 33.95
C GLN A 146 12.10 -42.47 33.92
N ASN A 147 12.60 -42.13 32.74
CA ASN A 147 13.96 -41.65 32.55
C ASN A 147 14.01 -40.12 32.52
N ILE A 148 14.84 -39.54 33.39
CA ILE A 148 15.03 -38.09 33.52
C ILE A 148 16.30 -37.59 32.80
N GLY A 149 17.14 -38.50 32.31
CA GLY A 149 18.29 -38.20 31.46
C GLY A 149 19.18 -37.08 32.00
N TYR A 150 19.28 -35.98 31.26
CA TYR A 150 20.09 -34.79 31.58
C TYR A 150 19.84 -34.25 32.99
N LEU A 151 18.61 -34.38 33.49
CA LEU A 151 18.14 -33.81 34.76
C LEU A 151 18.53 -34.65 35.99
N SER A 152 19.26 -35.76 35.81
CA SER A 152 19.81 -36.54 36.93
C SER A 152 21.07 -35.93 37.54
N SER A 153 21.72 -34.97 36.87
CA SER A 153 22.96 -34.35 37.33
C SER A 153 22.69 -33.08 38.15
N ASP A 154 23.08 -33.10 39.42
CA ASP A 154 22.89 -31.99 40.36
C ASP A 154 23.55 -30.68 39.87
N ASN A 155 24.74 -30.76 39.27
CA ASN A 155 25.42 -29.60 38.69
C ASN A 155 24.58 -28.95 37.58
N ARG A 156 23.96 -29.75 36.72
CA ARG A 156 23.10 -29.26 35.63
C ARG A 156 21.80 -28.68 36.14
N VAL A 157 21.21 -29.28 37.18
CA VAL A 157 20.05 -28.72 37.89
C VAL A 157 20.42 -27.37 38.49
N CYS A 158 21.58 -27.26 39.14
CA CYS A 158 22.07 -25.99 39.69
C CYS A 158 22.16 -24.91 38.61
N VAL A 159 22.81 -25.20 37.47
CA VAL A 159 22.90 -24.25 36.37
C VAL A 159 21.51 -23.85 35.89
N ALA A 160 20.63 -24.81 35.61
CA ALA A 160 19.28 -24.54 35.08
C ALA A 160 18.43 -23.63 35.98
N LEU A 161 18.50 -23.80 37.30
CA LEU A 161 17.68 -23.07 38.27
C LEU A 161 18.26 -21.70 38.70
N SER A 162 19.48 -21.36 38.28
CA SER A 162 20.23 -20.20 38.77
C SER A 162 20.43 -19.07 37.76
N ARG A 163 19.84 -19.16 36.56
CA ARG A 163 20.07 -18.20 35.46
C ARG A 163 19.22 -16.93 35.51
N ALA A 164 18.15 -16.91 36.32
CA ALA A 164 17.19 -15.80 36.38
C ALA A 164 17.52 -14.79 37.46
N LYS A 165 17.42 -13.49 37.14
CA LYS A 165 17.57 -12.40 38.12
C LYS A 165 16.26 -12.04 38.79
N LYS A 166 15.20 -11.76 38.01
CA LYS A 166 13.90 -11.27 38.49
C LYS A 166 12.79 -12.32 38.41
N GLY A 167 12.69 -13.03 37.27
CA GLY A 167 11.59 -13.96 36.98
C GLY A 167 12.05 -15.34 36.52
N PHE A 168 11.51 -16.41 37.08
CA PHE A 168 11.85 -17.79 36.72
C PHE A 168 10.62 -18.68 36.53
N TYR A 169 10.43 -19.20 35.32
CA TYR A 169 9.30 -20.04 34.97
C TYR A 169 9.79 -21.33 34.32
N ALA A 170 9.64 -22.46 35.01
CA ALA A 170 10.03 -23.75 34.48
C ALA A 170 8.81 -24.63 34.20
N ILE A 171 8.78 -25.25 33.03
CA ILE A 171 7.71 -26.14 32.57
C ILE A 171 8.30 -27.56 32.50
N GLY A 172 7.61 -28.53 33.07
CA GLY A 172 8.03 -29.93 33.00
C GLY A 172 7.17 -30.90 33.77
N ASN A 173 7.53 -32.19 33.71
CA ASN A 173 6.92 -33.24 34.51
C ASN A 173 7.62 -33.37 35.86
N PHE A 174 7.25 -32.50 36.81
CA PHE A 174 7.86 -32.47 38.15
C PHE A 174 7.53 -33.71 38.99
N GLU A 175 6.43 -34.41 38.71
CA GLU A 175 6.11 -35.67 39.38
C GLU A 175 7.11 -36.77 38.98
N LEU A 176 7.42 -36.88 37.68
CA LEU A 176 8.48 -37.76 37.20
C LEU A 176 9.84 -37.41 37.84
N LEU A 177 10.19 -36.12 37.88
CA LEU A 177 11.48 -35.68 38.45
C LEU A 177 11.58 -35.99 39.95
N LYS A 178 10.53 -35.70 40.71
CA LYS A 178 10.43 -35.99 42.15
C LYS A 178 10.60 -37.48 42.45
N ASN A 179 10.05 -38.35 41.59
CA ASN A 179 10.11 -39.80 41.81
C ASN A 179 11.46 -40.43 41.40
N ARG A 180 12.30 -39.71 40.65
CA ARG A 180 13.52 -40.25 40.05
C ARG A 180 14.81 -39.58 40.50
N SER A 181 14.74 -38.49 41.25
CA SER A 181 15.91 -37.80 41.81
C SER A 181 15.61 -37.26 43.22
N GLU A 182 16.48 -37.58 44.18
CA GLU A 182 16.37 -37.08 45.55
C GLU A 182 16.47 -35.56 45.63
N LEU A 183 17.36 -34.96 44.83
CA LEU A 183 17.51 -33.50 44.76
C LEU A 183 16.20 -32.86 44.27
N TRP A 184 15.64 -33.35 43.16
CA TRP A 184 14.35 -32.87 42.67
C TRP A 184 13.23 -33.11 43.68
N ASN A 185 13.24 -34.21 44.42
CA ASN A 185 12.26 -34.46 45.47
C ASN A 185 12.31 -33.38 46.55
N LYS A 186 13.52 -33.05 47.05
CA LYS A 186 13.72 -31.99 48.04
C LYS A 186 13.23 -30.64 47.52
N ILE A 187 13.63 -30.26 46.30
CA ILE A 187 13.26 -28.98 45.65
C ILE A 187 11.74 -28.91 45.43
N VAL A 188 11.14 -29.91 44.77
CA VAL A 188 9.71 -29.94 44.45
C VAL A 188 8.87 -29.94 45.72
N SER A 189 9.27 -30.68 46.75
CA SER A 189 8.57 -30.71 48.04
C SER A 189 8.58 -29.35 48.73
N ASP A 190 9.71 -28.62 48.69
CA ASP A 190 9.81 -27.29 49.27
C ASP A 190 8.99 -26.25 48.48
N VAL A 191 9.09 -26.25 47.15
CA VAL A 191 8.31 -25.36 46.28
C VAL A 191 6.80 -25.62 46.42
N THR A 192 6.40 -26.88 46.65
CA THR A 192 5.01 -27.27 46.94
C THR A 192 4.51 -26.63 48.23
N LYS A 193 5.30 -26.68 49.31
CA LYS A 193 4.97 -26.00 50.58
C LYS A 193 4.80 -24.50 50.40
N ARG A 194 5.61 -23.89 49.52
CA ARG A 194 5.56 -22.46 49.18
C ARG A 194 4.45 -22.09 48.18
N LYS A 195 3.68 -23.05 47.65
CA LYS A 195 2.62 -22.83 46.64
C LYS A 195 3.13 -22.18 45.35
N HIS A 196 4.38 -22.44 44.96
CA HIS A 196 4.99 -21.95 43.72
C HIS A 196 5.09 -23.04 42.64
N ILE A 197 4.28 -24.09 42.74
CA ILE A 197 4.17 -25.18 41.76
C ILE A 197 2.70 -25.54 41.57
N GLY A 198 2.33 -25.89 40.35
CA GLY A 198 0.99 -26.37 40.05
C GLY A 198 0.79 -26.64 38.56
N ASN A 199 -0.41 -27.09 38.21
CA ASN A 199 -0.80 -27.39 36.83
C ASN A 199 -1.40 -26.19 36.08
N ARG A 200 -1.36 -25.00 36.69
CA ARG A 200 -1.90 -23.77 36.13
C ARG A 200 -1.06 -22.58 36.59
N LEU A 201 -0.66 -21.72 35.67
CA LEU A 201 0.01 -20.46 35.95
C LEU A 201 -1.04 -19.36 36.10
N GLN A 202 -0.90 -18.50 37.11
CA GLN A 202 -1.80 -17.38 37.36
C GLN A 202 -1.25 -16.10 36.74
N LEU A 203 -1.91 -15.62 35.69
CA LEU A 203 -1.68 -14.31 35.09
C LEU A 203 -2.52 -13.26 35.81
N THR A 204 -1.97 -12.06 35.98
CA THR A 204 -2.65 -10.93 36.65
C THR A 204 -2.66 -9.70 35.77
N CYS A 205 -3.86 -9.24 35.43
CA CYS A 205 -4.04 -8.01 34.67
C CYS A 205 -3.49 -6.81 35.44
N GLN A 206 -2.55 -6.08 34.83
CA GLN A 206 -1.91 -4.94 35.47
C GLN A 206 -2.88 -3.81 35.80
N THR A 207 -3.88 -3.59 34.94
CA THR A 207 -4.89 -2.52 35.08
C THR A 207 -6.02 -2.90 36.05
N HIS A 208 -6.64 -4.05 35.86
CA HIS A 208 -7.87 -4.42 36.60
C HIS A 208 -7.66 -5.40 37.76
N LYS A 209 -6.41 -5.86 37.96
CA LYS A 209 -6.02 -6.86 38.99
C LYS A 209 -6.81 -8.18 38.95
N THR A 210 -7.49 -8.47 37.85
CA THR A 210 -8.17 -9.75 37.63
C THR A 210 -7.18 -10.84 37.34
N SER A 211 -7.42 -12.03 37.89
CA SER A 211 -6.59 -13.21 37.65
C SER A 211 -7.15 -14.07 36.52
N THR A 212 -6.25 -14.55 35.65
CA THR A 212 -6.55 -15.54 34.60
C THR A 212 -5.60 -16.72 34.79
N TYR A 213 -6.14 -17.92 34.90
CA TYR A 213 -5.32 -19.14 34.96
C TYR A 213 -5.09 -19.69 33.56
N VAL A 214 -3.86 -20.12 33.27
CA VAL A 214 -3.48 -20.79 32.02
C VAL A 214 -2.82 -22.12 32.35
N SER A 215 -3.29 -23.21 31.75
CA SER A 215 -2.77 -24.58 31.94
C SER A 215 -2.25 -25.19 30.65
N LYS A 216 -2.71 -24.72 29.50
CA LYS A 216 -2.31 -25.17 28.16
C LYS A 216 -2.14 -23.98 27.21
N PRO A 217 -1.43 -24.14 26.08
CA PRO A 217 -1.18 -23.03 25.15
C PRO A 217 -2.45 -22.30 24.69
N GLU A 218 -3.55 -23.03 24.48
CA GLU A 218 -4.81 -22.44 24.00
C GLU A 218 -5.46 -21.49 25.03
N ASP A 219 -5.11 -21.59 26.31
CA ASP A 219 -5.66 -20.73 27.35
C ASP A 219 -5.19 -19.28 27.21
N PHE A 220 -4.04 -19.04 26.57
CA PHE A 220 -3.53 -17.70 26.29
C PHE A 220 -4.42 -16.91 25.31
N LYS A 221 -5.34 -17.60 24.59
CA LYS A 221 -6.37 -16.95 23.77
C LYS A 221 -7.28 -16.00 24.57
N ARG A 222 -7.35 -16.18 25.90
CA ARG A 222 -8.09 -15.30 26.83
C ARG A 222 -7.38 -13.99 27.14
N VAL A 223 -6.09 -13.88 26.82
CA VAL A 223 -5.22 -12.74 27.16
C VAL A 223 -4.36 -12.32 25.95
N VAL A 224 -4.89 -12.48 24.74
CA VAL A 224 -4.17 -12.18 23.47
C VAL A 224 -3.67 -10.75 23.38
N ASP A 225 -4.38 -9.81 24.00
CA ASP A 225 -4.01 -8.39 24.04
C ASP A 225 -3.21 -8.04 25.31
N GLY A 226 -2.81 -9.02 26.12
CA GLY A 226 -2.08 -8.85 27.38
C GLY A 226 -2.92 -8.39 28.58
N GLY A 227 -4.15 -7.93 28.36
CA GLY A 227 -5.09 -7.57 29.42
C GLY A 227 -6.18 -8.62 29.68
N CYS A 228 -7.14 -8.27 30.53
CA CYS A 228 -8.29 -9.11 30.85
C CYS A 228 -9.52 -8.83 29.96
N HIS A 229 -10.62 -9.56 30.19
CA HIS A 229 -11.86 -9.40 29.42
C HIS A 229 -12.68 -8.14 29.71
N LYS A 230 -12.35 -7.38 30.78
CA LYS A 230 -13.05 -6.12 31.11
C LYS A 230 -12.79 -5.05 30.04
N PRO A 231 -13.72 -4.11 29.79
CA PRO A 231 -13.52 -3.02 28.84
C PRO A 231 -12.34 -2.11 29.27
N CYS A 232 -11.58 -1.61 28.30
CA CYS A 232 -10.57 -0.60 28.57
C CYS A 232 -11.25 0.74 28.89
N SER A 233 -10.93 1.33 30.04
CA SER A 233 -11.54 2.59 30.51
C SER A 233 -10.66 3.82 30.26
N LEU A 234 -9.51 3.65 29.60
CA LEU A 234 -8.56 4.73 29.33
C LEU A 234 -9.07 5.65 28.21
N LYS A 235 -8.81 6.95 28.38
CA LYS A 235 -9.05 7.97 27.35
C LYS A 235 -7.83 8.05 26.44
N ARG A 236 -8.07 7.97 25.13
CA ARG A 236 -7.06 8.21 24.09
C ARG A 236 -6.64 9.69 24.10
N PRO A 237 -5.49 10.05 23.50
CA PRO A 237 -5.05 11.45 23.38
C PRO A 237 -6.10 12.40 22.74
N CYS A 238 -6.93 11.87 21.84
CA CYS A 238 -8.06 12.60 21.24
C CYS A 238 -9.25 12.87 22.18
N GLY A 239 -9.22 12.41 23.43
CA GLY A 239 -10.28 12.53 24.43
C GLY A 239 -11.35 11.43 24.40
N HIS A 240 -11.38 10.60 23.34
CA HIS A 240 -12.32 9.47 23.26
C HIS A 240 -11.89 8.29 24.14
N ILE A 241 -12.85 7.66 24.81
CA ILE A 241 -12.61 6.38 25.52
C ILE A 241 -12.19 5.28 24.54
N CYS A 242 -11.26 4.41 24.96
CA CYS A 242 -10.91 3.21 24.24
C CYS A 242 -12.13 2.26 24.17
N LEU A 243 -12.33 1.61 23.01
CA LEU A 243 -13.41 0.65 22.80
C LEU A 243 -12.92 -0.80 22.83
N ARG A 244 -11.61 -1.02 22.97
CA ARG A 244 -11.03 -2.35 23.10
C ARG A 244 -11.31 -2.93 24.49
N LYS A 245 -11.23 -4.26 24.61
CA LYS A 245 -11.06 -4.92 25.91
C LYS A 245 -9.72 -4.48 26.52
N CYS A 246 -9.54 -4.66 27.82
CA CYS A 246 -8.30 -4.34 28.51
C CYS A 246 -7.12 -4.96 27.76
N HIS A 247 -6.10 -4.15 27.50
CA HIS A 247 -4.98 -4.53 26.68
C HIS A 247 -3.69 -3.85 27.20
N ALA A 248 -2.55 -4.47 26.94
CA ALA A 248 -1.21 -4.01 27.31
C ALA A 248 -0.31 -3.77 26.08
N ASP A 249 -0.77 -4.14 24.89
CA ASP A 249 -0.07 -3.98 23.62
C ASP A 249 0.00 -2.53 23.10
N ASP A 250 -0.81 -1.62 23.65
CA ASP A 250 -0.87 -0.19 23.35
C ASP A 250 -1.17 0.58 24.65
N PRO A 251 -0.19 0.69 25.59
CA PRO A 251 -0.41 1.32 26.89
C PRO A 251 -0.84 2.78 26.77
N ASP A 252 -0.19 3.51 25.86
CA ASP A 252 -0.37 4.97 25.69
C ASP A 252 -1.54 5.34 24.76
N HIS A 253 -2.18 4.33 24.16
CA HIS A 253 -3.36 4.51 23.31
C HIS A 253 -3.15 5.45 22.12
N GLU A 254 -1.92 5.48 21.60
CA GLU A 254 -1.49 6.36 20.50
C GLU A 254 -2.04 5.91 19.14
N GLY A 255 -2.57 4.68 19.06
CA GLY A 255 -3.19 4.15 17.86
C GLY A 255 -4.42 4.95 17.38
N HIS A 256 -4.81 4.68 16.13
CA HIS A 256 -5.96 5.32 15.49
C HIS A 256 -7.25 5.15 16.29
N CYS A 257 -7.98 6.25 16.49
CA CYS A 257 -9.24 6.23 17.22
C CYS A 257 -10.40 5.83 16.28
N PRO A 258 -11.08 4.69 16.52
CA PRO A 258 -12.16 4.22 15.65
C PRO A 258 -13.47 4.99 15.83
N LYS A 259 -13.59 5.85 16.87
CA LYS A 259 -14.81 6.63 17.09
C LYS A 259 -14.99 7.64 15.98
N GLN A 260 -16.23 7.82 15.53
CA GLN A 260 -16.59 8.87 14.58
C GLN A 260 -16.21 10.25 15.10
N CYS A 261 -15.65 11.09 14.23
CA CYS A 261 -15.33 12.46 14.55
C CYS A 261 -16.62 13.28 14.75
N LYS A 262 -16.74 14.01 15.87
CA LYS A 262 -17.90 14.87 16.18
C LYS A 262 -17.76 16.33 15.69
N LYS A 263 -16.72 16.64 14.93
CA LYS A 263 -16.50 18.02 14.43
C LYS A 263 -17.46 18.33 13.28
N VAL A 264 -17.84 19.60 13.22
CA VAL A 264 -18.72 20.16 12.20
C VAL A 264 -17.90 21.10 11.31
N CYS A 265 -18.08 21.03 9.98
CA CYS A 265 -17.37 21.89 9.05
C CYS A 265 -17.95 23.31 9.03
N LYS A 266 -17.29 24.27 8.36
CA LYS A 266 -17.74 25.67 8.26
C LYS A 266 -19.16 25.83 7.69
N MET A 267 -19.66 24.86 6.94
CA MET A 267 -21.00 24.89 6.34
C MET A 267 -22.04 24.08 7.13
N GLY A 268 -21.72 23.61 8.34
CA GLY A 268 -22.67 22.90 9.20
C GLY A 268 -22.73 21.38 9.01
N HIS A 269 -21.93 20.78 8.12
CA HIS A 269 -21.93 19.33 7.92
C HIS A 269 -21.15 18.59 9.02
N GLN A 270 -21.72 17.50 9.53
CA GLN A 270 -21.10 16.64 10.55
C GLN A 270 -20.12 15.66 9.91
N CYS A 271 -18.90 15.56 10.45
CA CYS A 271 -17.91 14.63 9.95
C CYS A 271 -18.35 13.16 10.15
N THR A 272 -18.25 12.34 9.10
CA THR A 272 -18.54 10.90 9.12
C THR A 272 -17.30 10.02 9.25
N LYS A 273 -16.11 10.61 9.15
CA LYS A 273 -14.84 9.89 9.22
C LYS A 273 -14.49 9.49 10.67
N PRO A 274 -13.70 8.42 10.87
CA PRO A 274 -13.07 8.14 12.15
C PRO A 274 -12.28 9.35 12.67
N CYS A 275 -12.08 9.38 13.98
CA CYS A 275 -11.30 10.39 14.64
C CYS A 275 -9.85 10.34 14.13
N HIS A 276 -9.44 11.44 13.52
CA HIS A 276 -8.16 11.59 12.82
C HIS A 276 -7.23 12.55 13.56
N PHE A 277 -7.45 12.75 14.88
CA PHE A 277 -6.52 13.46 15.75
C PHE A 277 -5.08 12.93 15.58
N PRO A 278 -4.05 13.78 15.55
CA PRO A 278 -4.09 15.24 15.76
C PRO A 278 -4.53 16.06 14.55
N ASN A 279 -4.75 15.42 13.39
CA ASN A 279 -5.15 16.12 12.17
C ASN A 279 -6.56 16.75 12.31
N SER A 280 -6.78 17.80 11.52
CA SER A 280 -8.00 18.60 11.48
C SER A 280 -8.99 18.09 10.41
N CYS A 281 -10.27 18.45 10.55
CA CYS A 281 -11.35 18.12 9.60
C CYS A 281 -11.38 19.05 8.37
N GLU A 282 -10.23 19.46 7.85
CA GLU A 282 -10.15 20.57 6.89
C GLU A 282 -10.91 20.35 5.58
N LYS A 283 -11.09 19.09 5.16
CA LYS A 283 -11.71 18.75 3.86
C LYS A 283 -13.02 17.98 4.04
N CYS A 284 -14.12 18.72 4.10
CA CYS A 284 -15.48 18.18 4.05
C CYS A 284 -15.81 17.74 2.61
N ASN A 285 -16.12 16.46 2.43
CA ASN A 285 -16.40 15.84 1.13
C ASN A 285 -17.90 15.72 0.82
N ASP A 286 -18.77 16.24 1.68
CA ASP A 286 -20.21 16.25 1.42
C ASP A 286 -20.49 17.06 0.16
N ILE A 287 -21.27 16.46 -0.73
CA ILE A 287 -21.59 17.04 -2.03
C ILE A 287 -22.73 18.04 -1.83
N VAL A 288 -22.44 19.32 -2.09
CA VAL A 288 -23.41 20.41 -2.01
C VAL A 288 -23.55 21.10 -3.35
N GLU A 289 -24.73 21.66 -3.59
CA GLU A 289 -24.97 22.53 -4.72
C GLU A 289 -24.34 23.90 -4.45
N LYS A 290 -23.48 24.35 -5.36
CA LYS A 290 -22.86 25.67 -5.30
C LYS A 290 -23.05 26.39 -6.62
N THR A 291 -23.37 27.67 -6.53
CA THR A 291 -23.47 28.54 -7.70
C THR A 291 -22.11 29.10 -8.06
N ILE A 292 -21.69 28.98 -9.32
CA ILE A 292 -20.43 29.52 -9.82
C ILE A 292 -20.61 31.02 -10.06
N PRO A 293 -19.90 31.92 -9.34
CA PRO A 293 -20.19 33.36 -9.40
C PRO A 293 -20.04 33.99 -10.79
N LYS A 294 -19.12 33.48 -11.62
CA LYS A 294 -18.85 34.02 -12.96
C LYS A 294 -20.00 33.85 -13.96
N CYS A 295 -20.87 32.85 -13.75
CA CYS A 295 -21.92 32.50 -14.71
C CYS A 295 -23.26 32.13 -14.09
N GLN A 296 -23.37 32.14 -12.76
CA GLN A 296 -24.56 31.81 -11.98
C GLN A 296 -25.12 30.39 -12.17
N HIS A 297 -24.38 29.49 -12.82
CA HIS A 297 -24.78 28.08 -12.93
C HIS A 297 -24.53 27.33 -11.62
N VAL A 298 -25.43 26.40 -11.30
CA VAL A 298 -25.33 25.52 -10.14
C VAL A 298 -24.53 24.27 -10.49
N LYS A 299 -23.53 23.93 -9.67
CA LYS A 299 -22.68 22.74 -9.79
C LYS A 299 -22.64 21.99 -8.46
N ARG A 300 -22.69 20.66 -8.53
CA ARG A 300 -22.52 19.79 -7.36
C ARG A 300 -21.04 19.61 -7.07
N LEU A 301 -20.58 20.11 -5.93
CA LEU A 301 -19.17 20.14 -5.53
C LEU A 301 -19.01 19.70 -4.07
N PRO A 302 -17.87 19.08 -3.69
CA PRO A 302 -17.52 18.90 -2.29
C PRO A 302 -17.56 20.23 -1.53
N CYS A 303 -18.08 20.21 -0.31
CA CYS A 303 -18.25 21.40 0.53
C CYS A 303 -16.96 22.21 0.72
N HIS A 304 -15.79 21.57 0.82
CA HIS A 304 -14.50 22.27 0.96
C HIS A 304 -14.02 22.98 -0.32
N LYS A 305 -14.55 22.64 -1.50
CA LYS A 305 -14.11 23.24 -2.76
C LYS A 305 -14.67 24.64 -2.95
N ASP A 306 -13.83 25.58 -3.37
CA ASP A 306 -14.23 26.95 -3.67
C ASP A 306 -14.89 27.03 -5.07
N PRO A 307 -16.16 27.45 -5.19
CA PRO A 307 -16.81 27.61 -6.49
C PRO A 307 -16.18 28.69 -7.38
N GLN A 308 -15.37 29.61 -6.84
CA GLN A 308 -14.67 30.63 -7.66
C GLN A 308 -13.56 30.05 -8.54
N LEU A 309 -12.97 28.94 -8.11
CA LEU A 309 -11.86 28.27 -8.81
C LEU A 309 -12.34 27.18 -9.77
N GLU A 310 -13.64 26.90 -9.79
CA GLU A 310 -14.23 25.81 -10.57
C GLU A 310 -14.77 26.30 -11.91
N SER A 311 -14.43 25.59 -12.98
CA SER A 311 -15.00 25.84 -14.31
C SER A 311 -16.42 25.29 -14.38
N CYS A 312 -17.28 26.01 -15.11
CA CYS A 312 -18.69 25.67 -15.23
C CYS A 312 -18.93 24.39 -16.02
N GLY A 313 -18.21 24.21 -17.13
CA GLY A 313 -18.32 23.02 -18.00
C GLY A 313 -19.65 22.88 -18.74
N THR A 314 -20.65 23.73 -18.46
CA THR A 314 -21.90 23.83 -19.24
C THR A 314 -21.62 24.48 -20.60
N ARG A 315 -22.47 24.23 -21.60
CA ARG A 315 -22.37 24.91 -22.90
C ARG A 315 -22.72 26.40 -22.75
N CYS A 316 -21.96 27.27 -23.41
CA CYS A 316 -22.26 28.69 -23.43
C CYS A 316 -23.59 28.96 -24.15
N GLN A 317 -24.46 29.77 -23.56
CA GLN A 317 -25.76 30.15 -24.15
C GLN A 317 -25.73 31.52 -24.85
N VAL A 318 -24.57 32.18 -24.91
CA VAL A 318 -24.42 33.48 -25.58
C VAL A 318 -24.57 33.32 -27.09
N THR A 319 -25.42 34.16 -27.69
CA THR A 319 -25.48 34.36 -29.14
C THR A 319 -24.43 35.39 -29.53
N ILE A 320 -23.51 35.02 -30.43
CA ILE A 320 -22.40 35.87 -30.87
C ILE A 320 -22.88 36.86 -31.96
N SER A 321 -22.09 37.89 -32.28
CA SER A 321 -22.51 39.01 -33.14
C SER A 321 -23.08 38.60 -34.51
N CYS A 322 -22.60 37.49 -35.09
CA CYS A 322 -23.13 36.95 -36.34
C CYS A 322 -24.45 36.17 -36.20
N GLY A 323 -25.11 36.22 -35.05
CA GLY A 323 -26.43 35.60 -34.79
C GLY A 323 -26.38 34.11 -34.43
N HIS A 324 -25.20 33.50 -34.36
CA HIS A 324 -25.03 32.08 -34.06
C HIS A 324 -24.83 31.82 -32.55
N GLN A 325 -25.24 30.64 -32.06
CA GLN A 325 -24.98 30.24 -30.66
C GLN A 325 -23.50 29.86 -30.46
N CYS A 326 -22.90 30.36 -29.38
CA CYS A 326 -21.53 30.05 -28.98
C CYS A 326 -21.37 28.53 -28.70
N LYS A 327 -20.30 27.93 -29.22
CA LYS A 327 -19.99 26.49 -29.01
C LYS A 327 -18.98 26.24 -27.89
N ASN A 328 -18.47 27.29 -27.24
CA ASN A 328 -17.48 27.17 -26.16
C ASN A 328 -18.17 26.81 -24.82
N THR A 329 -17.37 26.43 -23.81
CA THR A 329 -17.92 26.21 -22.48
C THR A 329 -18.15 27.53 -21.75
N CYS A 330 -19.14 27.55 -20.88
CA CYS A 330 -19.51 28.73 -20.12
C CYS A 330 -18.35 29.14 -19.19
N GLY A 331 -17.89 30.38 -19.31
CA GLY A 331 -16.72 30.90 -18.60
C GLY A 331 -15.46 31.03 -19.47
N ASP A 332 -15.42 30.40 -20.65
CA ASP A 332 -14.39 30.64 -21.65
C ASP A 332 -14.75 31.88 -22.51
N PRO A 333 -13.76 32.57 -23.11
CA PRO A 333 -14.01 33.62 -24.10
C PRO A 333 -14.92 33.09 -25.21
N CYS A 334 -16.01 33.81 -25.51
CA CYS A 334 -16.93 33.42 -26.59
C CYS A 334 -16.26 33.56 -27.95
N SER A 335 -16.65 32.71 -28.91
CA SER A 335 -16.26 32.87 -30.30
C SER A 335 -16.71 34.25 -30.82
N THR A 336 -15.88 34.88 -31.62
CA THR A 336 -16.21 36.09 -32.38
C THR A 336 -16.72 35.72 -33.77
N GLU A 337 -17.26 36.69 -34.50
CA GLU A 337 -17.66 36.53 -35.91
C GLU A 337 -16.53 35.94 -36.78
N ASP A 338 -15.30 36.42 -36.60
CA ASP A 338 -14.11 35.94 -37.32
C ASP A 338 -13.66 34.52 -36.93
N THR A 339 -14.25 33.92 -35.90
CA THR A 339 -13.92 32.55 -35.45
C THR A 339 -15.13 31.62 -35.48
N CYS A 340 -16.28 32.10 -35.99
CA CYS A 340 -17.49 31.30 -36.11
C CYS A 340 -17.35 30.20 -37.17
N LYS A 341 -17.34 28.94 -36.71
CA LYS A 341 -17.25 27.75 -37.57
C LYS A 341 -18.60 27.21 -38.06
N GLN A 342 -19.69 27.97 -37.93
CA GLN A 342 -21.00 27.53 -38.42
C GLN A 342 -21.08 27.65 -39.94
N PHE A 343 -21.78 26.74 -40.60
CA PHE A 343 -21.99 26.80 -42.04
C PHE A 343 -23.19 27.70 -42.35
N ILE A 344 -23.00 28.66 -43.24
CA ILE A 344 -24.03 29.52 -43.81
C ILE A 344 -24.18 29.21 -45.30
N GLN A 345 -25.38 29.37 -45.84
CA GLN A 345 -25.63 29.24 -47.27
C GLN A 345 -25.60 30.63 -47.92
N VAL A 346 -24.64 30.84 -48.81
CA VAL A 346 -24.48 32.09 -49.56
C VAL A 346 -24.79 31.85 -51.03
N LYS A 347 -25.23 32.89 -51.75
CA LYS A 347 -25.44 32.80 -53.20
C LYS A 347 -24.15 33.14 -53.94
N ALA A 348 -23.67 32.23 -54.77
CA ALA A 348 -22.61 32.54 -55.73
C ALA A 348 -23.12 33.53 -56.80
N ARG A 349 -22.21 34.16 -57.54
CA ARG A 349 -22.57 35.10 -58.63
C ARG A 349 -23.43 34.47 -59.73
N CYS A 350 -23.33 33.16 -59.92
CA CYS A 350 -24.17 32.39 -60.84
C CYS A 350 -25.56 32.01 -60.27
N GLY A 351 -25.90 32.47 -59.05
CA GLY A 351 -27.20 32.23 -58.40
C GLY A 351 -27.27 30.96 -57.54
N HIS A 352 -26.31 30.04 -57.65
CA HIS A 352 -26.30 28.79 -56.87
C HIS A 352 -26.00 29.01 -55.38
N GLY A 353 -26.65 28.22 -54.53
CA GLY A 353 -26.36 28.17 -53.10
C GLY A 353 -25.06 27.41 -52.81
N VAL A 354 -24.14 28.03 -52.08
CA VAL A 354 -22.87 27.44 -51.66
C VAL A 354 -22.79 27.50 -50.14
N LEU A 355 -22.43 26.38 -49.51
CA LEU A 355 -22.20 26.32 -48.07
C LEU A 355 -20.79 26.79 -47.75
N VAL A 356 -20.68 27.83 -46.94
CA VAL A 356 -19.39 28.39 -46.50
C VAL A 356 -19.38 28.53 -44.98
N VAL A 357 -18.20 28.53 -44.38
CA VAL A 357 -18.06 28.80 -42.95
C VAL A 357 -18.27 30.29 -42.70
N CYS A 358 -19.05 30.65 -41.67
CA CYS A 358 -19.47 32.01 -41.35
C CYS A 358 -18.29 32.99 -41.22
N SER A 359 -17.16 32.54 -40.65
CA SER A 359 -15.95 33.36 -40.51
C SER A 359 -15.14 33.54 -41.80
N THR A 360 -15.48 32.84 -42.89
CA THR A 360 -14.70 32.85 -44.11
C THR A 360 -15.19 33.94 -45.07
N LYS A 361 -14.28 34.82 -45.48
CA LYS A 361 -14.52 35.74 -46.60
C LYS A 361 -14.65 34.95 -47.89
N TYR A 362 -15.88 34.71 -48.33
CA TYR A 362 -16.19 33.97 -49.56
C TYR A 362 -16.16 34.90 -50.78
N ASP A 363 -15.45 34.48 -51.83
CA ASP A 363 -15.19 35.24 -53.06
C ASP A 363 -16.30 35.11 -54.13
N ALA A 364 -17.42 34.47 -53.78
CA ALA A 364 -18.57 34.21 -54.67
C ALA A 364 -18.28 33.25 -55.85
N SER A 365 -17.26 32.39 -55.72
CA SER A 365 -16.88 31.37 -56.71
C SER A 365 -17.71 30.08 -56.63
N CYS A 366 -18.19 29.57 -57.76
CA CYS A 366 -19.04 28.37 -57.83
C CYS A 366 -18.32 27.22 -58.54
N LYS A 367 -18.23 26.05 -57.88
CA LYS A 367 -17.56 24.85 -58.43
C LYS A 367 -18.50 23.85 -59.11
N LEU A 368 -19.77 24.20 -59.32
CA LEU A 368 -20.70 23.36 -60.08
C LEU A 368 -20.25 23.26 -61.54
N SER A 369 -20.40 22.08 -62.14
CA SER A 369 -20.08 21.83 -63.55
C SER A 369 -20.95 22.71 -64.45
N CYS A 370 -20.34 23.24 -65.51
CA CYS A 370 -20.99 24.04 -66.52
C CYS A 370 -21.75 23.15 -67.50
N THR A 371 -22.96 23.56 -67.87
CA THR A 371 -23.81 22.82 -68.82
C THR A 371 -23.89 23.48 -70.21
N GLY A 372 -23.16 24.58 -70.44
CA GLY A 372 -23.20 25.30 -71.73
C GLY A 372 -22.56 24.51 -72.88
N ILE A 373 -23.06 24.71 -74.09
CA ILE A 373 -22.55 24.05 -75.32
C ILE A 373 -21.55 25.00 -75.99
N LEU A 374 -20.34 24.50 -76.27
CA LEU A 374 -19.27 25.22 -76.94
C LEU A 374 -19.60 25.48 -78.42
N SER A 375 -18.93 26.45 -79.04
CA SER A 375 -19.11 26.77 -80.47
C SER A 375 -18.82 25.60 -81.42
N CYS A 376 -18.05 24.61 -80.99
CA CYS A 376 -17.80 23.36 -81.71
C CYS A 376 -18.89 22.29 -81.53
N GLY A 377 -19.98 22.59 -80.79
CA GLY A 377 -21.10 21.69 -80.54
C GLY A 377 -20.97 20.76 -79.32
N HIS A 378 -19.83 20.75 -78.61
CA HIS A 378 -19.60 19.90 -77.42
C HIS A 378 -19.96 20.59 -76.10
N GLN A 379 -20.34 19.85 -75.05
CA GLN A 379 -20.66 20.41 -73.72
C GLN A 379 -19.40 20.90 -72.94
N CYS A 380 -19.47 22.06 -72.25
CA CYS A 380 -18.38 22.61 -71.41
C CYS A 380 -18.07 21.59 -70.30
N LYS A 381 -16.83 21.13 -70.21
CA LYS A 381 -16.35 20.26 -69.12
C LYS A 381 -15.79 21.03 -67.92
N GLY A 382 -15.86 22.37 -67.92
CA GLY A 382 -15.39 23.22 -66.83
C GLY A 382 -16.46 23.45 -65.75
N THR A 383 -16.08 24.10 -64.65
CA THR A 383 -17.04 24.58 -63.64
C THR A 383 -17.55 25.99 -63.98
N HIS A 384 -18.56 26.48 -63.27
CA HIS A 384 -19.06 27.86 -63.43
C HIS A 384 -17.99 28.91 -63.12
N SER A 385 -17.00 28.60 -62.27
CA SER A 385 -15.85 29.48 -62.05
C SER A 385 -14.87 29.45 -63.23
N ASP A 386 -14.68 28.28 -63.86
CA ASP A 386 -13.77 28.12 -65.00
C ASP A 386 -14.34 28.69 -66.31
N CYS A 387 -15.62 28.45 -66.60
CA CYS A 387 -16.29 28.93 -67.81
C CYS A 387 -16.75 30.41 -67.66
N SER A 388 -16.18 31.20 -66.72
CA SER A 388 -16.58 32.59 -66.37
C SER A 388 -18.10 32.79 -66.33
N GLN A 389 -18.80 31.84 -65.70
CA GLN A 389 -20.26 31.80 -65.57
C GLN A 389 -21.02 31.75 -66.91
N GLY A 390 -20.45 31.06 -67.91
CA GLY A 390 -21.05 30.88 -69.23
C GLY A 390 -20.75 32.00 -70.23
N ARG A 391 -19.92 32.98 -69.87
CA ARG A 391 -19.51 34.07 -70.80
C ARG A 391 -18.30 33.72 -71.66
N LEU A 392 -17.39 32.91 -71.11
CA LEU A 392 -16.15 32.51 -71.74
C LEU A 392 -15.84 31.08 -71.32
N HIS A 393 -16.24 30.13 -72.15
CA HIS A 393 -16.03 28.72 -71.88
C HIS A 393 -14.56 28.31 -72.10
N ILE A 394 -14.12 27.31 -71.34
CA ILE A 394 -12.79 26.71 -71.55
C ILE A 394 -12.70 26.05 -72.95
N PRO A 395 -11.51 25.97 -73.56
CA PRO A 395 -11.33 25.38 -74.89
C PRO A 395 -11.80 23.92 -74.97
N CYS A 396 -12.44 23.55 -76.07
CA CYS A 396 -12.83 22.16 -76.31
C CYS A 396 -11.60 21.26 -76.46
N LYS A 397 -11.55 20.17 -75.71
CA LYS A 397 -10.45 19.18 -75.78
C LYS A 397 -10.76 17.98 -76.68
N GLU A 398 -11.92 17.97 -77.36
CA GLU A 398 -12.35 16.87 -78.23
C GLU A 398 -12.01 17.16 -79.71
N LYS A 399 -11.79 16.12 -80.52
CA LYS A 399 -11.37 16.24 -81.93
C LYS A 399 -12.54 16.77 -82.79
N CYS A 400 -12.54 18.07 -83.08
CA CYS A 400 -13.58 18.73 -83.87
C CYS A 400 -13.29 18.63 -85.38
N LYS A 401 -14.31 18.39 -86.22
CA LYS A 401 -14.20 18.33 -87.69
C LYS A 401 -14.88 19.55 -88.33
N GLU A 402 -14.18 20.70 -88.40
CA GLU A 402 -14.23 21.68 -89.51
C GLU A 402 -13.37 22.94 -89.22
N LEU A 403 -12.44 23.19 -90.16
CA LEU A 403 -11.75 24.41 -90.64
C LEU A 403 -11.17 25.50 -89.70
N THR A 404 -9.83 25.47 -89.63
CA THR A 404 -8.82 26.49 -90.07
C THR A 404 -9.02 28.01 -89.90
N MET A 405 -7.93 28.63 -89.39
CA MET A 405 -7.42 30.01 -89.56
C MET A 405 -8.04 31.14 -88.71
N ILE A 406 -7.39 31.51 -87.59
CA ILE A 406 -6.59 32.74 -87.39
C ILE A 406 -6.19 32.93 -85.90
N ASN A 407 -4.99 33.47 -85.72
CA ASN A 407 -4.35 34.02 -84.52
C ASN A 407 -3.74 33.06 -83.49
N LYS A 408 -2.52 32.63 -83.82
CA LYS A 408 -1.43 32.49 -82.85
C LYS A 408 -1.15 33.84 -82.18
N SER A 409 -1.58 33.98 -80.95
CA SER A 409 -0.78 34.65 -79.92
C SER A 409 -1.12 34.07 -78.56
N ASN A 410 -0.13 33.33 -78.04
CA ASN A 410 0.10 33.04 -76.63
C ASN A 410 -0.91 32.16 -75.89
N THR A 411 -0.67 30.85 -75.92
CA THR A 411 -1.11 29.80 -74.97
C THR A 411 -0.50 28.50 -75.52
N ASP A 412 0.33 27.69 -74.88
CA ASP A 412 0.39 27.18 -73.49
C ASP A 412 1.68 26.32 -73.44
N ALA A 413 2.57 26.28 -72.45
CA ALA A 413 2.44 26.37 -71.00
C ALA A 413 1.26 25.54 -70.47
N PHE A 414 1.56 24.30 -70.06
CA PHE A 414 0.70 23.35 -69.34
C PHE A 414 -0.16 22.39 -70.17
N ARG A 415 0.48 21.32 -70.66
CA ARG A 415 -0.10 19.98 -70.49
C ARG A 415 0.57 19.30 -69.31
N ASN A 416 -0.09 19.44 -68.17
CA ASN A 416 0.16 18.68 -66.97
C ASN A 416 -0.49 17.28 -67.12
N THR A 417 0.25 16.26 -66.69
CA THR A 417 -0.23 15.07 -65.96
C THR A 417 -1.58 14.47 -66.36
N GLN A 418 -1.54 13.22 -66.84
CA GLN A 418 -2.71 12.35 -66.87
C GLN A 418 -2.41 11.07 -66.06
N HIS A 419 -3.38 10.74 -65.21
CA HIS A 419 -3.64 9.47 -64.52
C HIS A 419 -2.79 9.09 -63.30
N ILE A 420 -3.41 9.30 -62.13
CA ILE A 420 -3.30 8.40 -60.98
C ILE A 420 -4.64 7.65 -60.94
N GLU A 421 -4.62 6.38 -61.35
CA GLU A 421 -5.61 5.39 -60.96
C GLU A 421 -5.07 4.57 -59.79
N GLU A 422 -6.01 3.97 -59.08
CA GLU A 422 -5.91 3.40 -57.76
C GLU A 422 -4.97 2.19 -57.68
N SER A 423 -4.32 2.10 -56.52
CA SER A 423 -4.12 0.90 -55.71
C SER A 423 -2.66 0.52 -55.42
N THR A 424 -2.41 0.46 -54.11
CA THR A 424 -1.39 -0.33 -53.40
C THR A 424 0.08 0.06 -53.52
N ASN A 425 0.65 0.20 -52.32
CA ASN A 425 2.03 -0.06 -51.94
C ASN A 425 2.98 1.13 -51.78
N SER A 426 3.51 1.16 -50.56
CA SER A 426 4.51 2.05 -49.99
C SER A 426 5.81 1.90 -50.76
N SER A 427 6.33 2.98 -51.39
CA SER A 427 7.77 3.25 -51.64
C SER A 427 8.09 4.27 -52.76
N LEU A 428 7.14 4.93 -53.43
CA LEU A 428 7.44 5.93 -54.47
C LEU A 428 6.78 7.30 -54.24
N LYS A 429 7.17 7.99 -53.17
CA LYS A 429 6.89 9.43 -52.96
C LYS A 429 8.14 10.31 -53.03
N TRP A 430 9.24 9.80 -53.60
CA TRP A 430 10.56 10.46 -53.54
C TRP A 430 11.11 11.02 -54.87
N PHE A 431 10.27 11.33 -55.87
CA PHE A 431 10.79 11.90 -57.12
C PHE A 431 10.15 13.17 -57.68
N ILE A 432 9.08 13.72 -57.07
CA ILE A 432 8.54 15.03 -57.50
C ILE A 432 8.28 15.94 -56.29
N VAL A 433 9.34 16.16 -55.51
CA VAL A 433 9.52 17.41 -54.74
C VAL A 433 10.90 17.97 -55.12
N ARG A 434 11.13 18.19 -56.43
CA ARG A 434 12.36 18.83 -56.89
C ARG A 434 12.20 20.27 -57.37
N ASN A 435 10.99 20.79 -57.68
CA ASN A 435 10.96 22.07 -58.40
C ASN A 435 10.02 23.18 -57.90
N LEU A 436 9.50 23.18 -56.66
CA LEU A 436 8.73 24.34 -56.16
C LEU A 436 8.92 24.67 -54.67
N MET A 437 10.11 24.47 -54.08
CA MET A 437 10.38 24.91 -52.69
C MET A 437 11.81 25.44 -52.54
N THR A 438 11.94 26.69 -52.11
CA THR A 438 13.20 27.37 -51.77
C THR A 438 13.83 26.83 -50.46
N GLU A 439 15.15 26.93 -50.32
CA GLU A 439 15.97 26.40 -49.20
C GLU A 439 15.43 26.71 -47.78
N HIS A 440 14.73 27.83 -47.60
CA HIS A 440 14.19 28.24 -46.30
C HIS A 440 13.11 27.28 -45.74
N LYS A 441 12.41 26.53 -46.61
CA LYS A 441 11.35 25.58 -46.20
C LYS A 441 11.89 24.20 -45.79
N LEU A 442 13.13 23.84 -46.15
CA LEU A 442 13.79 22.59 -45.72
C LEU A 442 14.20 22.63 -44.24
N LYS A 443 14.66 23.78 -43.74
CA LYS A 443 15.03 23.95 -42.31
C LYS A 443 13.83 23.80 -41.36
N TYR A 444 12.62 24.18 -41.80
CA TYR A 444 11.40 24.08 -40.98
C TYR A 444 10.91 22.63 -40.84
N LEU A 445 11.02 21.83 -41.89
CA LEU A 445 10.63 20.41 -41.89
C LEU A 445 11.57 19.56 -41.03
N VAL A 446 12.88 19.82 -41.05
CA VAL A 446 13.85 19.11 -40.18
C VAL A 446 13.58 19.40 -38.68
N LYS A 447 13.13 20.62 -38.34
CA LYS A 447 12.75 20.98 -36.97
C LYS A 447 11.41 20.34 -36.56
N TYR A 448 10.47 20.21 -37.50
CA TYR A 448 9.17 19.58 -37.28
C TYR A 448 9.29 18.07 -36.99
N PHE A 449 10.11 17.32 -37.74
CA PHE A 449 10.26 15.88 -37.55
C PHE A 449 11.14 15.46 -36.37
N ARG A 450 12.00 16.36 -35.85
CA ARG A 450 12.79 16.12 -34.63
C ARG A 450 11.93 16.04 -33.36
N ASN A 451 10.80 16.76 -33.34
CA ASN A 451 9.83 16.71 -32.23
C ASN A 451 8.95 15.43 -32.23
N TYR A 452 9.03 14.62 -33.28
CA TYR A 452 8.31 13.34 -33.41
C TYR A 452 9.27 12.12 -33.42
N GLY A 453 10.54 12.29 -33.04
CA GLY A 453 11.50 11.20 -32.88
C GLY A 453 12.08 10.61 -34.18
N ILE A 454 11.97 11.31 -35.32
CA ILE A 454 12.42 10.81 -36.63
C ILE A 454 13.76 11.46 -37.02
N VAL A 455 14.79 10.65 -37.31
CA VAL A 455 16.15 11.10 -37.70
C VAL A 455 16.33 11.00 -39.22
N LEU A 456 16.57 12.12 -39.90
CA LEU A 456 16.90 12.17 -41.33
C LEU A 456 18.42 12.36 -41.51
N LYS A 457 19.10 11.44 -42.21
CA LYS A 457 20.48 11.62 -42.69
C LYS A 457 20.46 12.27 -44.08
N MET A 458 21.20 13.35 -44.29
CA MET A 458 21.41 13.94 -45.62
C MET A 458 22.87 13.81 -46.06
N PRO A 459 23.14 13.50 -47.34
CA PRO A 459 24.49 13.44 -47.90
C PRO A 459 25.05 14.85 -48.17
N VAL A 460 26.34 14.98 -47.88
CA VAL A 460 27.16 16.19 -47.98
C VAL A 460 27.59 16.40 -49.44
N THR A 461 27.46 17.61 -49.98
CA THR A 461 28.56 18.38 -50.59
C THR A 461 28.06 19.73 -51.14
N LEU A 462 28.64 20.79 -50.58
CA LEU A 462 28.65 22.17 -51.06
C LEU A 462 30.11 22.46 -51.42
N THR A 463 30.35 23.06 -52.59
CA THR A 463 31.52 23.92 -52.80
C THR A 463 31.06 25.19 -53.51
N LEU A 464 31.15 26.27 -52.73
CA LEU A 464 31.16 27.71 -53.01
C LEU A 464 29.92 28.30 -53.70
#